data_AF-A0A530GK75-F1
#
_entry.id   AF-A0A530GK75-F1
#
_cell.length_a   1.000
_cell.length_b   1.000
_cell.length_c   1.000
_cell.angle_alpha   90.00
_cell.angle_beta   90.00
_cell.angle_gamma   90.00
#
_symmetry.space_group_name_H-M   'P 1'
#
loop_
_entity.id
_entity.type
_entity.pdbx_description
1 polymer ?
#
loop_
_entity_poly.entity_id
_entity_poly.type
_entity_poly.pdbx_seq_one_letter_code
_entity_poly.pdbx_strand_id
1 'polypeptide(L)'
;VLIRADLGVETALRVTDSLASSRYGRDVSDSEVRAVMAAEVEKVLSPVAKPLELDLSHKPHVILVVGVNGTGKTTTIGKLAAKLTDGGLKVMLAAGDTFRAAAIEQLKIWGERTKSPVIATKLGADAAGLAYDAFEKAKEAGSDVLI
;
A
#
# COMPACT_ATOMS: atom_id res chain seq x y z
N VAL A 1 1.08 -28.80 -2.18
CA VAL A 1 1.81 -27.83 -1.33
C VAL A 1 1.50 -26.39 -1.73
N LEU A 2 1.57 -26.03 -3.02
CA LEU A 2 1.36 -24.66 -3.50
C LEU A 2 0.03 -24.02 -3.07
N ILE A 3 -1.10 -24.73 -3.23
CA ILE A 3 -2.42 -24.22 -2.80
C ILE A 3 -2.48 -24.00 -1.28
N ARG A 4 -1.77 -24.81 -0.47
CA ARG A 4 -1.68 -24.60 0.99
C ARG A 4 -0.81 -23.40 1.37
N ALA A 5 -0.05 -22.84 0.42
CA ALA A 5 0.75 -21.64 0.58
C ALA A 5 0.04 -20.40 0.01
N ASP A 6 -1.29 -20.45 -0.14
CA ASP A 6 -2.14 -19.39 -0.69
C ASP A 6 -1.82 -18.99 -2.15
N LEU A 7 -1.16 -19.88 -2.91
CA LEU A 7 -1.13 -19.72 -4.37
C LEU A 7 -2.50 -20.10 -4.93
N GLY A 8 -3.10 -19.17 -5.66
CA GLY A 8 -4.32 -19.42 -6.42
C GLY A 8 -4.15 -20.62 -7.35
N VAL A 9 -5.26 -21.34 -7.61
CA VAL A 9 -5.26 -22.58 -8.40
C VAL A 9 -4.60 -22.40 -9.76
N GLU A 10 -4.87 -21.28 -10.43
CA GLU A 10 -4.28 -20.96 -11.72
C GLU A 10 -2.74 -20.86 -11.66
N THR A 11 -2.20 -20.13 -10.68
CA THR A 11 -0.74 -20.01 -10.48
C THR A 11 -0.12 -21.36 -10.12
N ALA A 12 -0.79 -22.14 -9.26
CA ALA A 12 -0.32 -23.46 -8.88
C ALA A 12 -0.23 -24.42 -10.08
N LEU A 13 -1.24 -24.41 -10.96
CA LEU A 13 -1.27 -25.22 -12.18
C LEU A 13 -0.15 -24.83 -13.15
N ARG A 14 0.05 -23.52 -13.39
CA ARG A 14 1.15 -23.04 -14.24
C ARG A 14 2.50 -23.51 -13.75
N VAL A 15 2.76 -23.44 -12.44
CA VAL A 15 4.02 -23.92 -11.85
C VAL A 15 4.18 -25.43 -12.06
N THR A 16 3.13 -26.22 -11.83
CA THR A 16 3.21 -27.69 -12.02
C THR A 16 3.36 -28.08 -13.49
N ASP A 17 2.71 -27.38 -14.41
CA ASP A 17 2.80 -27.63 -15.86
C ASP A 17 4.18 -27.23 -16.41
N SER A 18 4.74 -26.10 -15.97
CA SER A 18 6.11 -25.70 -16.30
C SER A 18 7.14 -26.73 -15.79
N LEU A 19 6.94 -27.28 -14.58
CA LEU A 19 7.79 -28.35 -14.06
C LEU A 19 7.65 -29.64 -14.88
N ALA A 20 6.42 -30.08 -15.16
CA ALA A 20 6.16 -31.33 -15.90
C ALA A 20 6.66 -31.28 -17.35
N SER A 21 6.48 -30.14 -18.04
CA SER A 21 6.92 -29.95 -19.42
C SER A 21 8.44 -29.85 -19.57
N SER A 22 9.14 -29.35 -18.54
CA SER A 22 10.61 -29.22 -18.54
C SER A 22 11.36 -30.58 -18.44
N ARG A 23 10.67 -31.67 -18.07
CA ARG A 23 11.29 -33.00 -17.88
C ARG A 23 10.31 -34.16 -18.10
N TYR A 24 10.37 -34.78 -19.27
CA TYR A 24 9.98 -36.19 -19.42
C TYR A 24 11.14 -37.09 -18.94
N GLY A 25 10.98 -37.74 -17.78
CA GLY A 25 11.81 -38.89 -17.36
C GLY A 25 13.10 -38.63 -16.58
N ARG A 26 13.22 -37.54 -15.79
CA ARG A 26 14.31 -37.36 -14.81
C ARG A 26 13.79 -36.84 -13.47
N ASP A 27 14.49 -37.18 -12.39
CA ASP A 27 14.23 -36.63 -11.06
C ASP A 27 14.49 -35.12 -11.03
N VAL A 28 13.63 -34.39 -10.33
CA VAL A 28 13.69 -32.93 -10.16
C VAL A 28 14.33 -32.61 -8.81
N SER A 29 15.36 -31.76 -8.82
CA SER A 29 16.00 -31.27 -7.60
C SER A 29 15.21 -30.12 -6.95
N ASP A 30 15.35 -29.93 -5.62
CA ASP A 30 14.72 -28.81 -4.91
C ASP A 30 15.12 -27.44 -5.48
N SER A 31 16.38 -27.30 -5.92
CA SER A 31 16.88 -26.09 -6.58
C SER A 31 16.16 -25.78 -7.89
N GLU A 32 15.87 -26.80 -8.69
CA GLU A 32 15.12 -26.63 -9.95
C GLU A 32 13.67 -26.22 -9.66
N VAL A 33 13.04 -26.81 -8.64
CA VAL A 33 11.68 -26.43 -8.23
C VAL A 33 11.64 -24.96 -7.79
N ARG A 34 12.60 -24.51 -6.99
CA ARG A 34 12.68 -23.10 -6.55
C ARG A 34 12.91 -22.15 -7.72
N ALA A 35 13.77 -22.51 -8.68
CA ALA A 35 14.05 -21.68 -9.84
C ALA A 35 12.82 -21.51 -10.73
N VAL A 36 12.09 -22.59 -11.02
CA VAL A 36 10.84 -22.53 -11.79
C VAL A 36 9.78 -21.73 -11.05
N MET A 37 9.64 -21.93 -9.73
CA MET A 37 8.70 -21.15 -8.93
C MET A 37 9.01 -19.65 -8.94
N ALA A 38 10.29 -19.28 -8.79
CA ALA A 38 10.72 -17.88 -8.83
C ALA A 38 10.39 -17.24 -10.18
N ALA A 39 10.68 -17.93 -11.29
CA ALA A 39 10.38 -17.44 -12.64
C ALA A 39 8.87 -17.24 -12.88
N GLU A 40 8.02 -18.15 -12.41
CA GLU A 40 6.56 -17.99 -12.53
C GLU A 40 6.03 -16.85 -11.65
N VAL A 41 6.55 -16.68 -10.43
CA VAL A 41 6.21 -15.54 -9.56
C VAL A 41 6.63 -14.22 -10.21
N GLU A 42 7.85 -14.13 -10.74
CA GLU A 42 8.35 -12.95 -11.44
C GLU A 42 7.47 -12.64 -12.66
N LYS A 43 7.14 -13.64 -13.49
CA LYS A 43 6.28 -13.46 -14.65
C LYS A 43 4.89 -12.91 -14.29
N VAL A 44 4.33 -13.32 -13.16
CA VAL A 44 3.04 -12.83 -12.66
C VAL A 44 3.14 -11.42 -12.09
N LEU A 45 4.21 -11.11 -11.35
CA LEU A 45 4.35 -9.83 -10.64
C LEU A 45 4.91 -8.70 -11.50
N SER A 46 5.82 -8.98 -12.43
CA SER A 46 6.51 -7.97 -13.26
C SER A 46 5.56 -6.97 -13.95
N PRO A 47 4.41 -7.37 -14.54
CA PRO A 47 3.48 -6.42 -15.18
C PRO A 47 2.84 -5.41 -14.22
N VAL A 48 2.74 -5.76 -12.93
CA VAL A 48 2.08 -4.96 -11.88
C VAL A 48 3.05 -4.35 -10.88
N ALA A 49 4.34 -4.70 -10.95
CA ALA A 49 5.42 -4.19 -10.10
C ALA A 49 5.83 -2.76 -10.52
N LYS A 50 4.88 -1.83 -10.44
CA LYS A 50 5.10 -0.42 -10.77
C LYS A 50 5.41 0.36 -9.50
N PRO A 51 6.44 1.24 -9.50
CA PRO A 51 6.70 2.11 -8.36
C PRO A 51 5.55 3.10 -8.16
N LEU A 52 5.35 3.53 -6.92
CA LEU A 52 4.53 4.70 -6.63
C LEU A 52 5.35 5.96 -6.94
N GLU A 53 5.07 6.59 -8.08
CA GLU A 53 5.70 7.82 -8.49
C GLU A 53 4.87 9.03 -8.05
N LEU A 54 5.49 9.95 -7.34
CA LEU A 54 4.86 11.19 -6.93
C LEU A 54 5.09 12.26 -7.99
N ASP A 55 4.00 12.78 -8.55
CA ASP A 55 4.05 13.98 -9.39
C ASP A 55 4.02 15.22 -8.51
N LEU A 56 5.20 15.78 -8.24
CA LEU A 56 5.37 16.99 -7.43
C LEU A 56 5.22 18.29 -8.23
N SER A 57 4.87 18.24 -9.52
CA SER A 57 4.48 19.43 -10.28
C SER A 57 3.09 19.94 -9.88
N HIS A 58 2.26 19.06 -9.31
CA HIS A 58 0.95 19.37 -8.73
C HIS A 58 1.00 19.15 -7.21
N LYS A 59 1.11 20.24 -6.44
CA LYS A 59 1.17 20.16 -4.97
C LYS A 59 -0.15 20.58 -4.32
N PRO A 60 -0.71 19.77 -3.40
CA PRO A 60 -0.20 18.48 -2.95
C PRO A 60 -0.51 17.33 -3.94
N HIS A 61 0.39 16.36 -4.05
CA HIS A 61 0.04 15.06 -4.64
C HIS A 61 -0.87 14.30 -3.67
N VAL A 62 -2.03 13.83 -4.11
CA VAL A 62 -3.05 13.23 -3.23
C VAL A 62 -3.05 11.71 -3.34
N ILE A 63 -2.94 11.03 -2.20
CA ILE A 63 -2.93 9.56 -2.09
C ILE A 63 -4.12 9.09 -1.26
N LEU A 64 -5.14 8.54 -1.92
CA LEU A 64 -6.29 7.96 -1.21
C LEU A 64 -6.03 6.49 -0.85
N VAL A 65 -6.01 6.19 0.45
CA VAL A 65 -5.84 4.80 0.94
C VAL A 65 -7.19 4.15 1.25
N VAL A 66 -7.52 3.09 0.51
CA VAL A 66 -8.78 2.34 0.64
C VAL A 66 -8.55 0.89 1.05
N GLY A 67 -9.59 0.24 1.59
CA GLY A 67 -9.57 -1.18 1.96
C GLY A 67 -10.45 -1.50 3.16
N VAL A 68 -10.64 -2.79 3.45
CA VAL A 68 -11.50 -3.25 4.55
C VAL A 68 -10.85 -3.07 5.93
N ASN A 69 -11.63 -3.23 7.00
CA ASN A 69 -11.12 -3.12 8.37
C ASN A 69 -10.12 -4.25 8.67
N GLY A 70 -9.07 -3.94 9.43
CA GLY A 70 -8.05 -4.91 9.84
C GLY A 70 -6.90 -5.14 8.86
N THR A 71 -6.94 -4.61 7.63
CA THR A 71 -5.87 -4.82 6.63
C THR A 71 -4.61 -3.96 6.83
N GLY A 72 -4.56 -3.17 7.90
CA GLY A 72 -3.39 -2.35 8.23
C GLY A 72 -3.32 -0.97 7.57
N LYS A 73 -4.42 -0.43 7.02
CA LYS A 73 -4.47 0.90 6.34
C LYS A 73 -3.77 2.03 7.11
N THR A 74 -4.19 2.31 8.34
CA THR A 74 -3.63 3.40 9.16
C THR A 74 -2.14 3.20 9.44
N THR A 75 -1.72 1.95 9.65
CA THR A 75 -0.30 1.60 9.80
C THR A 75 0.49 1.84 8.51
N THR A 76 -0.09 1.50 7.35
CA THR A 76 0.54 1.76 6.04
C THR A 76 0.63 3.25 5.75
N ILE A 77 -0.41 4.05 6.06
CA ILE A 77 -0.39 5.51 5.97
C ILE A 77 0.77 6.07 6.80
N GLY A 78 0.90 5.64 8.05
CA GLY A 78 2.00 6.08 8.93
C GLY A 78 3.40 5.72 8.42
N LYS A 79 3.58 4.50 7.89
CA LYS A 79 4.84 4.08 7.27
C LYS A 79 5.16 4.88 6.00
N LEU A 80 4.16 5.15 5.18
CA LEU A 80 4.31 5.96 3.98
C LEU A 80 4.66 7.40 4.34
N ALA A 81 3.95 8.00 5.30
CA ALA A 81 4.25 9.32 5.82
C ALA A 81 5.70 9.40 6.31
N ALA A 82 6.13 8.45 7.16
CA ALA A 82 7.52 8.38 7.63
C ALA A 82 8.53 8.33 6.49
N LYS A 83 8.33 7.43 5.51
CA LYS A 83 9.22 7.31 4.34
C LYS A 83 9.31 8.62 3.54
N LEU A 84 8.19 9.31 3.35
CA LEU A 84 8.13 10.55 2.58
C LEU A 84 8.73 11.74 3.35
N THR A 85 8.46 11.85 4.65
CA THR A 85 9.06 12.88 5.52
C THR A 85 10.56 12.68 5.69
N ASP A 86 11.03 11.43 5.81
CA ASP A 86 12.46 11.08 5.84
C ASP A 86 13.14 11.41 4.51
N GLY A 87 12.40 11.35 3.40
CA GLY A 87 12.81 11.83 2.08
C GLY A 87 12.77 13.36 1.91
N GLY A 88 12.41 14.11 2.96
CA GLY A 88 12.38 15.58 2.96
C GLY A 88 11.09 16.22 2.46
N LEU A 89 10.03 15.43 2.19
CA LEU A 89 8.75 15.95 1.73
C LEU A 89 7.87 16.41 2.89
N LYS A 90 7.12 17.49 2.68
CA LYS A 90 6.09 17.99 3.60
C LYS A 90 4.80 17.18 3.41
N VAL A 91 4.48 16.34 4.39
CA VAL A 91 3.29 15.49 4.36
C VAL A 91 2.19 16.07 5.26
N MET A 92 0.95 16.05 4.79
CA MET A 92 -0.25 16.23 5.59
C MET A 92 -1.10 14.96 5.55
N LEU A 93 -1.78 14.64 6.66
CA LEU A 93 -2.64 13.46 6.78
C LEU A 93 -4.10 13.87 6.97
N ALA A 94 -5.02 13.15 6.33
CA ALA A 94 -6.46 13.30 6.51
C ALA A 94 -7.07 12.07 7.19
N ALA A 95 -7.81 12.27 8.29
CA ALA A 95 -8.45 11.20 9.04
C ALA A 95 -9.77 10.72 8.39
N GLY A 96 -9.69 10.23 7.14
CA GLY A 96 -10.84 9.84 6.32
C GLY A 96 -11.69 8.68 6.87
N ASP A 97 -11.18 7.89 7.81
CA ASP A 97 -11.96 6.89 8.57
C ASP A 97 -12.74 7.61 9.69
N THR A 98 -13.82 8.31 9.33
CA THR A 98 -14.59 9.14 10.26
C THR A 98 -15.48 8.34 11.21
N PHE A 99 -15.68 7.04 10.98
CA PHE A 99 -16.56 6.19 11.80
C PHE A 99 -15.85 5.54 12.98
N ARG A 100 -14.52 5.36 12.90
CA ARG A 100 -13.76 4.63 13.92
C ARG A 100 -12.89 5.60 14.71
N ALA A 101 -13.32 5.93 15.93
CA ALA A 101 -12.59 6.83 16.83
C ALA A 101 -11.11 6.41 17.01
N ALA A 102 -10.88 5.10 17.20
CA ALA A 102 -9.53 4.56 17.33
C ALA A 102 -8.67 4.75 16.07
N ALA A 103 -9.26 4.80 14.87
CA ALA A 103 -8.51 5.04 13.64
C ALA A 103 -8.04 6.49 13.56
N ILE A 104 -8.87 7.44 13.98
CA ILE A 104 -8.52 8.87 14.08
C ILE A 104 -7.37 9.06 15.08
N GLU A 105 -7.50 8.53 16.30
CA GLU A 105 -6.46 8.65 17.33
C GLU A 105 -5.15 7.96 16.93
N GLN A 106 -5.24 6.78 16.30
CA GLN A 106 -4.05 6.10 15.79
C GLN A 106 -3.36 6.92 14.69
N LEU A 107 -4.12 7.58 13.80
CA LEU A 107 -3.54 8.44 12.77
C LEU A 107 -2.89 9.69 13.36
N LYS A 108 -3.48 10.29 14.40
CA LYS A 108 -2.85 11.41 15.14
C LYS A 108 -1.50 11.02 15.72
N ILE A 109 -1.40 9.85 16.36
CA ILE A 109 -0.13 9.34 16.90
C ILE A 109 0.92 9.18 15.78
N TRP A 110 0.52 8.71 14.60
CA TRP A 110 1.42 8.64 13.44
C TRP A 110 1.82 10.03 12.93
N GLY A 111 0.88 10.98 12.89
CA GLY A 111 1.15 12.37 12.54
C GLY A 111 2.17 13.00 13.48
N GLU A 112 2.03 12.83 14.79
CA GLU A 112 3.00 13.30 15.78
C GLU A 112 4.39 12.69 15.57
N ARG A 113 4.47 11.36 15.34
CA ARG A 113 5.73 10.65 15.11
C ARG A 113 6.46 11.10 13.84
N THR A 114 5.71 11.41 12.80
CA THR A 114 6.24 11.81 11.49
C THR A 114 6.33 13.33 11.32
N LYS A 115 5.86 14.10 12.31
CA LYS A 115 5.68 15.55 12.23
C LYS A 115 4.79 15.99 11.06
N SER A 116 3.83 15.14 10.70
CA SER A 116 2.83 15.42 9.66
C SER A 116 1.55 15.95 10.33
N PRO A 117 1.08 17.17 9.99
CA PRO A 117 -0.19 17.67 10.49
C PRO A 117 -1.35 16.75 10.12
N VAL A 118 -2.27 16.52 11.05
CA VAL A 118 -3.44 15.65 10.84
C VAL A 118 -4.71 16.48 10.84
N ILE A 119 -5.45 16.44 9.74
CA ILE A 119 -6.78 17.03 9.63
C ILE A 119 -7.81 15.95 10.01
N ALA A 120 -8.60 16.25 11.03
CA ALA A 120 -9.65 15.37 11.53
C ALA A 120 -10.91 16.18 11.84
N THR A 121 -12.05 15.51 11.82
CA THR A 121 -13.36 16.08 12.16
C THR A 121 -14.01 15.25 13.28
N LYS A 122 -15.25 15.58 13.65
CA LYS A 122 -16.04 14.83 14.63
C LYS A 122 -16.31 13.41 14.14
N LEU A 123 -16.42 12.48 15.09
CA LEU A 123 -16.80 11.10 14.79
C LEU A 123 -18.16 11.07 14.08
N GLY A 124 -18.26 10.28 13.00
CA GLY A 124 -19.46 10.14 12.18
C GLY A 124 -19.73 11.32 11.24
N ALA A 125 -18.82 12.29 11.13
CA ALA A 125 -18.97 13.39 10.17
C ALA A 125 -18.64 12.95 8.74
N ASP A 126 -19.01 13.82 7.78
CA ASP A 126 -18.82 13.58 6.35
C ASP A 126 -17.32 13.47 5.99
N ALA A 127 -16.95 12.33 5.40
CA ALA A 127 -15.60 12.06 4.95
C ALA A 127 -15.22 12.87 3.71
N ALA A 128 -16.19 13.19 2.83
CA ALA A 128 -15.92 13.98 1.63
C ALA A 128 -15.60 15.44 2.00
N GLY A 129 -16.40 16.05 2.87
CA GLY A 129 -16.11 17.37 3.44
C GLY A 129 -14.77 17.41 4.16
N LEU A 130 -14.44 16.39 4.96
CA LEU A 130 -13.11 16.30 5.59
C LEU A 130 -11.97 16.26 4.56
N ALA A 131 -12.11 15.46 3.51
CA ALA A 131 -11.09 15.35 2.47
C ALA A 131 -10.91 16.67 1.71
N TYR A 132 -12.00 17.39 1.43
CA TYR A 132 -11.97 18.72 0.84
C TYR A 132 -11.24 19.73 1.73
N ASP A 133 -11.61 19.80 3.01
CA ASP A 133 -10.96 20.68 3.98
C ASP A 133 -9.46 20.37 4.15
N ALA A 134 -9.10 19.09 4.12
CA ALA A 134 -7.70 18.66 4.21
C ALA A 134 -6.91 19.07 2.96
N PHE A 135 -7.52 18.97 1.77
CA PHE A 135 -6.91 19.39 0.52
C PHE A 135 -6.63 20.89 0.48
N GLU A 136 -7.61 21.73 0.86
CA GLU A 136 -7.42 23.17 0.89
C GLU A 136 -6.34 23.58 1.91
N LYS A 137 -6.36 22.99 3.11
CA LYS A 137 -5.30 23.23 4.12
C LYS A 137 -3.92 22.76 3.68
N ALA A 138 -3.83 21.63 2.97
CA ALA A 138 -2.57 21.13 2.44
C ALA A 138 -1.99 22.08 1.37
N LYS A 139 -2.86 22.64 0.51
CA LYS A 139 -2.45 23.67 -0.46
C LYS A 139 -1.96 24.93 0.23
N GLU A 140 -2.71 25.46 1.20
CA GLU A 140 -2.34 26.65 1.97
C GLU A 140 -1.02 26.47 2.73
N ALA A 141 -0.80 25.28 3.31
CA ALA A 141 0.42 24.94 4.03
C ALA A 141 1.62 24.65 3.11
N GLY A 142 1.40 24.60 1.79
CA GLY A 142 2.43 24.22 0.81
C GLY A 142 2.96 22.79 1.04
N SER A 143 2.07 21.86 1.42
CA SER A 143 2.39 20.44 1.54
C SER A 143 2.71 19.84 0.19
N ASP A 144 3.71 18.96 0.14
CA ASP A 144 4.08 18.23 -1.06
C ASP A 144 3.11 17.06 -1.31
N VAL A 145 2.65 16.40 -0.25
CA VAL A 145 1.80 15.21 -0.31
C VAL A 145 0.68 15.30 0.73
N LEU A 146 -0.54 14.92 0.32
CA LEU A 146 -1.68 14.67 1.19
C LEU A 146 -2.05 13.20 1.13
N ILE A 147 -2.15 12.54 2.29
CA ILE A 147 -2.53 11.12 2.43
C ILE A 147 -3.81 10.99 3.25
#